data_AF-A0A9E0BFG0-F1
#
_entry.id   AF-A0A9E0BFG0-F1
#
_cell.length_a   1.000
_cell.length_b   1.000
_cell.length_c   1.000
_cell.angle_alpha   90.00
_cell.angle_beta   90.00
_cell.angle_gamma   90.00
#
_symmetry.space_group_name_H-M   'P 1'
#
loop_
_entity.id
_entity.type
_entity.pdbx_description
1 polymer ?
#
loop_
_entity_poly.entity_id
_entity_poly.type
_entity_poly.pdbx_seq_one_letter_code
_entity_poly.pdbx_strand_id
1 'polypeptide(L)' 'VVMSGSEFAYVLGINSPNFSIEYMQTGVKITTIGVGEGFGVSVYTADCMAKAGSSYEDIIETFYNKINIISE' A
#
# COMPACT_ATOMS: atom_id res chain seq x y z
N VAL A 1 -23.48 3.51 -12.14
CA VAL A 1 -22.05 3.71 -12.43
C VAL A 1 -21.29 2.57 -11.80
N VAL A 2 -20.40 1.92 -12.54
CA VAL A 2 -19.47 0.91 -12.02
C VAL A 2 -18.08 1.53 -12.09
N MET A 3 -17.30 1.44 -11.02
CA MET A 3 -15.95 2.01 -10.94
C MET A 3 -15.00 1.02 -10.27
N SER A 4 -13.70 1.23 -10.47
CA SER A 4 -12.65 0.46 -9.79
C SER A 4 -12.50 0.87 -8.33
N GLY A 5 -11.85 0.03 -7.51
CA GLY A 5 -11.52 0.37 -6.12
C GLY A 5 -10.61 1.60 -6.01
N SER A 6 -9.62 1.74 -6.90
CA SER A 6 -8.72 2.90 -6.93
C SER A 6 -9.47 4.18 -7.32
N GLU A 7 -10.40 4.12 -8.29
CA GLU A 7 -11.23 5.26 -8.66
C GLU A 7 -12.17 5.67 -7.51
N PHE A 8 -12.79 4.69 -6.84
CA PHE A 8 -13.59 4.93 -5.64
C PHE A 8 -12.76 5.58 -4.53
N ALA A 9 -11.55 5.07 -4.28
CA ALA A 9 -10.67 5.61 -3.26
C ALA A 9 -10.22 7.05 -3.56
N TYR A 10 -9.87 7.32 -4.82
CA TYR A 10 -9.49 8.63 -5.31
C TYR A 10 -10.63 9.65 -5.18
N VAL A 11 -11.85 9.30 -5.63
CA VAL A 11 -13.00 10.21 -5.58
C VAL A 11 -13.41 10.54 -4.14
N LEU A 12 -13.30 9.58 -3.21
CA LEU A 12 -13.63 9.81 -1.81
C LEU A 12 -12.45 10.33 -0.96
N GLY A 13 -11.25 10.43 -1.53
CA GLY A 13 -10.06 10.86 -0.81
C GLY A 13 -9.67 9.93 0.35
N ILE A 14 -9.97 8.64 0.23
CA ILE A 14 -9.62 7.64 1.26
C ILE A 14 -8.25 7.03 0.97
N ASN A 15 -7.59 6.54 2.02
CA ASN A 15 -6.16 6.22 2.00
C ASN A 15 -5.73 5.10 1.06
N SER A 16 -6.61 4.16 0.73
CA SER A 16 -6.26 2.91 0.04
C SER A 16 -7.49 2.33 -0.68
N PRO A 17 -7.30 1.67 -1.84
CA PRO A 17 -8.34 0.89 -2.50
C PRO A 17 -8.68 -0.41 -1.77
N ASN A 18 -7.91 -0.79 -0.74
CA ASN A 18 -8.23 -1.91 0.15
C ASN A 18 -9.07 -1.40 1.33
N PHE A 19 -10.38 -1.57 1.23
CA PHE A 19 -11.33 -1.10 2.24
C PHE A 19 -12.49 -2.06 2.47
N SER A 20 -13.14 -1.91 3.62
CA SER A 20 -14.45 -2.47 3.92
C SER A 20 -15.46 -1.37 4.21
N ILE A 21 -16.73 -1.66 3.92
CA ILE A 21 -17.85 -0.74 4.09
C ILE A 21 -18.86 -1.36 5.07
N GLU A 22 -19.25 -0.59 6.07
CA GLU A 22 -20.28 -0.96 7.05
C GLU A 22 -21.39 0.10 7.06
N TYR A 23 -22.64 -0.34 6.91
CA TYR A 23 -23.82 0.53 7.01
C TYR A 23 -24.23 0.66 8.48
N MET A 24 -24.26 1.88 8.98
CA MET A 24 -24.64 2.17 10.36
C MET A 24 -26.09 2.68 10.42
N GLN A 25 -26.66 2.82 11.62
CA GLN A 25 -27.97 3.49 11.80
C GLN A 25 -27.98 4.90 11.19
N THR A 26 -26.86 5.61 11.25
CA THR A 26 -26.66 6.88 10.55
C THR A 26 -25.33 6.86 9.82
N GLY A 27 -25.37 7.07 8.51
CA GLY A 27 -24.18 7.13 7.66
C GLY A 27 -23.54 5.77 7.35
N VAL A 28 -22.32 5.87 6.83
CA VAL A 28 -21.52 4.74 6.33
C VAL A 28 -20.13 4.86 6.95
N LYS A 29 -19.61 3.75 7.47
CA LYS A 29 -18.23 3.65 7.95
C LYS A 29 -17.39 2.92 6.92
N ILE A 30 -16.33 3.58 6.47
CA ILE A 30 -15.32 2.99 5.57
C ILE A 30 -14.05 2.78 6.38
N THR A 31 -13.56 1.53 6.41
CA THR A 31 -12.28 1.19 7.04
C THR A 31 -11.29 0.84 5.95
N THR A 32 -10.18 1.58 5.87
CA THR A 32 -9.08 1.31 4.92
C THR A 32 -7.97 0.50 5.59
N ILE A 33 -7.25 -0.30 4.80
CA ILE A 33 -6.04 -1.01 5.22
C ILE A 33 -4.86 -0.50 4.38
N GLY A 34 -3.85 0.03 5.06
CA GLY A 34 -2.67 0.63 4.42
C GLY A 34 -2.94 2.04 3.86
N VAL A 35 -1.91 2.61 3.24
CA VAL A 35 -1.92 3.92 2.59
C VAL A 35 -1.20 3.81 1.24
N GLY A 36 -1.84 4.26 0.17
CA GLY A 36 -1.35 4.17 -1.21
C GLY A 36 -1.92 2.99 -2.00
N GLU A 37 -1.51 2.86 -3.25
CA GLU A 37 -2.05 1.88 -4.22
C GLU A 37 -1.61 0.43 -3.93
N GLY A 38 -0.62 0.22 -3.06
CA GLY A 38 -0.16 -1.12 -2.67
C GLY A 38 0.76 -1.82 -3.68
N PHE A 39 1.24 -1.11 -4.70
CA PHE A 39 2.20 -1.65 -5.67
C PHE A 39 3.65 -1.37 -5.26
N GLY A 40 4.53 -2.35 -5.48
CA GLY A 40 5.97 -2.21 -5.31
C GLY A 40 6.39 -2.23 -3.84
N VAL A 41 7.06 -1.15 -3.41
CA VAL A 41 7.72 -1.08 -2.10
C VAL A 41 6.81 -0.41 -1.06
N SER A 42 6.56 -1.11 0.04
CA SER A 42 6.04 -0.47 1.25
C SER A 42 7.15 0.36 1.88
N VAL A 43 7.10 1.68 1.73
CA VAL A 43 8.11 2.59 2.31
C VAL A 43 8.17 2.49 3.84
N TYR A 44 7.04 2.21 4.48
CA TYR A 44 6.98 1.99 5.92
C TYR A 44 7.76 0.74 6.32
N THR A 45 7.54 -0.37 5.60
CA THR A 45 8.24 -1.63 5.86
C THR A 45 9.73 -1.50 5.53
N ALA A 46 10.08 -0.83 4.43
CA ALA A 46 11.47 -0.54 4.07
C ALA A 46 12.19 0.28 5.16
N ASP A 47 11.54 1.31 5.72
CA ASP A 47 12.09 2.09 6.85
C ASP A 47 12.29 1.23 8.10
N CYS A 48 11.33 0.36 8.45
CA CYS A 48 11.49 -0.59 9.54
C CYS A 48 12.68 -1.55 9.31
N MET A 49 12.82 -2.07 8.09
CA MET A 49 13.93 -2.96 7.72
C MET A 49 15.28 -2.25 7.80
N ALA A 50 15.38 -1.02 7.27
CA ALA A 50 16.59 -0.21 7.36
C ALA A 50 16.97 0.09 8.83
N LYS A 51 16.00 0.46 9.67
CA LYS A 51 16.21 0.67 11.11
C LYS A 51 16.63 -0.60 11.85
N ALA A 52 16.23 -1.77 11.36
CA ALA A 52 16.67 -3.07 11.85
C ALA A 52 18.04 -3.50 11.29
N GLY A 53 18.67 -2.69 10.43
CA GLY A 53 20.00 -2.94 9.88
C GLY A 53 20.03 -3.68 8.54
N SER A 54 18.89 -3.84 7.87
CA SER A 54 18.85 -4.45 6.52
C SER A 54 19.53 -3.54 5.50
N SER A 55 20.23 -4.14 4.54
CA SER A 55 20.80 -3.40 3.40
C SER A 55 19.71 -2.97 2.41
N TYR A 56 20.04 -2.08 1.46
CA TYR A 56 19.06 -1.70 0.44
C TYR A 56 18.76 -2.89 -0.49
N GLU A 57 19.73 -3.77 -0.71
CA GLU A 57 19.57 -5.01 -1.45
C GLU A 57 18.52 -5.91 -0.78
N ASP A 58 18.66 -6.19 0.52
CA ASP A 58 17.70 -7.01 1.28
C ASP A 58 16.27 -6.42 1.22
N ILE A 59 16.18 -5.09 1.32
CA ILE A 59 14.91 -4.36 1.27
C ILE A 59 14.25 -4.54 -0.10
N ILE A 60 14.97 -4.27 -1.19
CA ILE A 60 14.40 -4.33 -2.54
C ILE A 60 14.04 -5.77 -2.91
N GLU A 61 14.87 -6.75 -2.56
CA GLU A 61 14.61 -8.18 -2.80
C GLU A 61 13.37 -8.70 -2.04
N THR A 62 12.99 -8.07 -0.92
CA THR A 62 11.75 -8.40 -0.21
C THR A 62 10.49 -8.03 -0.99
N PHE A 63 10.53 -6.98 -1.81
CA PHE A 63 9.37 -6.51 -2.59
C PHE A 63 9.37 -6.99 -4.03
N TYR A 64 10.53 -7.26 -4.60
CA TYR A 64 10.67 -7.66 -5.99
C TYR A 64 11.43 -8.97 -6.12
N ASN A 65 10.70 -10.02 -6.52
CA ASN A 65 11.29 -11.31 -6.80
C ASN A 65 12.00 -11.31 -8.16
N LYS A 66 13.12 -12.02 -8.26
CA LYS A 66 13.86 -12.28 -9.52
C LYS A 66 14.39 -11.00 -10.21
N ILE A 67 14.89 -10.06 -9.42
CA ILE A 67 15.58 -8.87 -9.94
C ILE A 67 17.09 -9.07 -9.94
N ASN A 68 17.80 -8.22 -10.69
CA ASN A 68 19.24 -8.06 -10.57
C ASN A 68 19.53 -6.59 -10.23
N ILE A 69 20.36 -6.37 -9.22
CA ILE A 69 20.87 -5.05 -8.86
C ILE A 69 22.18 -4.85 -9.61
N ILE A 70 22.27 -3.79 -10.41
CA ILE A 70 23.45 -3.43 -11.19
C ILE A 70 23.99 -2.10 -10.71
N SER A 71 25.31 -2.00 -10.56
CA SER A 71 26.01 -0.73 -10.38
C SER A 71 26.29 -0.09 -11.74
N GLU A 72 26.24 1.24 -11.82
CA GLU A 72 26.75 2.00 -12.98
C GLU A 72 28.26 1.85 -13.16
#